data_AF-A0A354WLN4-F1
#
_entry.id   AF-A0A354WLN4-F1
#
_cell.length_a   1.000
_cell.length_b   1.000
_cell.length_c   1.000
_cell.angle_alpha   90.00
_cell.angle_beta   90.00
_cell.angle_gamma   90.00
#
_symmetry.space_group_name_H-M   'P 1'
#
loop_
_entity.id
_entity.type
_entity.pdbx_description
1 polymer ?
#
loop_
_entity_poly.entity_id
_entity_poly.type
_entity_poly.pdbx_seq_one_letter_code
_entity_poly.pdbx_strand_id
1 'polypeptide(L)'
;LAALLGAFRAQMELGIGAIGGKDSMSGSFENLDVPPTLVSFAVTTGKTGEAVSPEFKAAGHKVCLLTPAYDENGLPETASLLETFDTVTRLLRSGKAVAAYTPGMGGIAEAVMKMGFGNGFGFAFDDALTLDELFGYAYGSFVLEMADGTVGKVLGVTTADGSFSYHGEALSQAEVLSAYEDKLESVYPCNIPTPAQSMETFSYTASQRKAPAVKVARPKVLIPAFPGTNCEYDSAKAVRDAGAEPEIIVINNLSADGIARSVERFADE
;
A
#
# COMPACT_ATOMS: atom_id res chain seq x y z
N LEU A 1 0.52 30.22 7.20
CA LEU A 1 -0.96 30.32 7.28
C LEU A 1 -1.68 29.59 6.13
N ALA A 2 -1.19 29.67 4.89
CA ALA A 2 -1.83 29.03 3.72
C ALA A 2 -2.13 27.53 3.90
N ALA A 3 -1.18 26.73 4.39
CA ALA A 3 -1.37 25.30 4.62
C ALA A 3 -2.52 24.98 5.61
N LEU A 4 -2.64 25.77 6.69
CA LEU A 4 -3.70 25.62 7.69
C LEU A 4 -5.08 25.95 7.11
N LEU A 5 -5.18 27.08 6.38
CA LEU A 5 -6.44 27.49 5.75
C LEU A 5 -6.85 26.54 4.62
N GLY A 6 -5.88 26.04 3.84
CA GLY A 6 -6.11 25.01 2.82
C GLY A 6 -6.62 23.70 3.43
N ALA A 7 -6.00 23.24 4.53
CA ALA A 7 -6.45 22.06 5.26
C ALA A 7 -7.87 22.22 5.82
N PHE A 8 -8.19 23.40 6.36
CA PHE A 8 -9.53 23.70 6.88
C PHE A 8 -10.57 23.74 5.75
N ARG A 9 -10.24 24.39 4.62
CA ARG A 9 -11.09 24.40 3.42
C ARG A 9 -11.37 22.99 2.93
N ALA A 10 -10.33 22.15 2.78
CA ALA A 10 -10.48 20.77 2.36
C ALA A 10 -11.36 19.95 3.32
N GLN A 11 -11.22 20.14 4.64
CA GLN A 11 -12.10 19.50 5.64
C GLN A 11 -13.57 19.87 5.44
N MET A 12 -13.85 21.17 5.28
CA MET A 12 -15.21 21.68 5.08
C MET A 12 -15.82 21.21 3.77
N GLU A 13 -15.06 21.27 2.67
CA GLU A 13 -15.51 20.91 1.33
C GLU A 13 -15.71 19.39 1.18
N LEU A 14 -14.83 18.57 1.74
CA LEU A 14 -14.94 17.11 1.69
C LEU A 14 -15.84 16.53 2.80
N GLY A 15 -16.32 17.36 3.73
CA GLY A 15 -17.14 16.92 4.86
C GLY A 15 -16.41 15.99 5.83
N ILE A 16 -15.09 16.14 5.97
CA ILE A 16 -14.24 15.31 6.82
C ILE A 16 -13.72 16.11 8.01
N GLY A 17 -13.78 15.53 9.21
CA GLY A 17 -13.26 16.16 10.42
C GLY A 17 -11.84 15.69 10.77
N ALA A 18 -10.99 16.60 11.23
CA ALA A 18 -9.74 16.22 11.90
C ALA A 18 -10.03 15.60 13.28
N ILE A 19 -9.57 14.37 13.48
CA ILE A 19 -9.73 13.62 14.76
C ILE A 19 -8.50 13.70 15.67
N GLY A 20 -7.42 14.31 15.19
CA GLY A 20 -6.16 14.49 15.90
C GLY A 20 -5.19 15.29 15.04
N GLY A 21 -4.16 15.87 15.66
CA GLY A 21 -3.16 16.65 14.96
C GLY A 21 -2.03 17.09 15.88
N LYS A 22 -0.93 17.52 15.28
CA LYS A 22 0.22 18.11 15.95
C LYS A 22 0.73 19.26 15.10
N ASP A 23 0.98 20.40 15.70
CA ASP A 23 1.69 21.50 15.08
C ASP A 23 3.15 21.56 15.57
N SER A 24 4.03 22.03 14.69
CA SER A 24 5.41 22.39 15.02
C SER A 24 5.69 23.76 14.43
N MET A 25 5.64 24.77 15.29
CA MET A 25 5.64 26.19 14.88
C MET A 25 7.03 26.83 14.91
N SER A 26 8.08 26.07 15.27
CA SER A 26 9.48 26.54 15.38
C SER A 26 10.37 25.94 14.29
N GLY A 27 9.89 25.92 13.05
CA GLY A 27 10.61 25.38 11.89
C GLY A 27 11.56 26.40 11.26
N SER A 28 12.56 26.88 11.99
CA SER A 28 13.63 27.70 11.43
C SER A 28 14.99 27.35 12.03
N PHE A 29 16.04 27.46 11.23
CA PHE A 29 17.43 27.28 11.65
C PHE A 29 18.31 28.33 10.97
N GLU A 30 18.94 29.21 11.77
CA GLU A 30 19.66 30.39 11.29
C GLU A 30 18.81 31.27 10.34
N ASN A 31 19.16 31.30 9.06
CA ASN A 31 18.46 32.06 8.01
C ASN A 31 17.61 31.16 7.11
N LEU A 32 17.39 29.90 7.50
CA LEU A 32 16.60 28.93 6.75
C LEU A 32 15.24 28.74 7.42
N ASP A 33 14.18 28.99 6.66
CA ASP A 33 12.81 28.70 7.05
C ASP A 33 12.36 27.38 6.41
N VAL A 34 11.69 26.54 7.20
CA VAL A 34 11.02 25.35 6.68
C VAL A 34 9.82 25.78 5.83
N PRO A 35 9.65 25.27 4.60
CA PRO A 35 8.47 25.57 3.79
C PRO A 35 7.18 25.22 4.54
N PRO A 36 6.10 26.01 4.40
CA PRO A 36 4.81 25.65 4.98
C PRO A 36 4.39 24.24 4.56
N THR A 37 4.41 23.31 5.51
CA THR A 37 4.23 21.88 5.24
C THR A 37 2.97 21.38 5.93
N LEU A 38 2.09 20.74 5.17
CA LEU A 38 0.96 19.98 5.69
C LEU A 38 1.21 18.51 5.43
N VAL A 39 1.25 17.71 6.50
CA VAL A 39 1.23 16.25 6.40
C VAL A 39 -0.13 15.78 6.91
N SER A 40 -0.89 15.12 6.04
CA SER A 40 -2.22 14.61 6.36
C SER A 40 -2.22 13.08 6.32
N PHE A 41 -2.93 12.49 7.29
CA PHE A 41 -3.19 11.05 7.34
C PHE A 41 -4.69 10.84 7.31
N ALA A 42 -5.18 10.12 6.31
CA ALA A 42 -6.58 9.73 6.22
C ALA A 42 -6.74 8.29 6.74
N VAL A 43 -7.76 8.07 7.57
CA VAL A 43 -8.09 6.74 8.09
C VAL A 43 -9.56 6.45 7.81
N THR A 44 -9.83 5.25 7.32
CA THR A 44 -11.18 4.74 7.10
C THR A 44 -11.23 3.25 7.43
N THR A 45 -12.43 2.66 7.39
CA THR A 45 -12.63 1.22 7.56
C THR A 45 -13.24 0.64 6.29
N GLY A 46 -12.95 -0.63 6.02
CA GLY A 46 -13.46 -1.33 4.85
C GLY A 46 -13.30 -2.84 5.02
N LYS A 47 -13.82 -3.61 4.06
CA LYS A 47 -13.58 -5.06 4.03
C LYS A 47 -12.21 -5.33 3.43
N THR A 48 -11.47 -6.29 3.95
CA THR A 48 -10.13 -6.64 3.47
C THR A 48 -10.11 -6.98 1.98
N GLY A 49 -11.15 -7.67 1.47
CA GLY A 49 -11.27 -7.98 0.04
C GLY A 49 -11.58 -6.80 -0.88
N GLU A 50 -11.85 -5.61 -0.33
CA GLU A 50 -12.03 -4.36 -1.11
C GLU A 50 -10.70 -3.60 -1.26
N ALA A 51 -9.64 -4.00 -0.57
CA ALA A 51 -8.32 -3.40 -0.73
C ALA A 51 -7.69 -3.86 -2.05
N VAL A 52 -7.31 -2.90 -2.90
CA VAL A 52 -6.70 -3.16 -4.20
C VAL A 52 -5.26 -2.63 -4.18
N SER A 53 -4.32 -3.48 -4.54
CA SER A 53 -2.91 -3.12 -4.66
C SER A 53 -2.64 -2.46 -6.04
N PRO A 54 -1.67 -1.53 -6.12
CA PRO A 54 -1.54 -0.63 -7.27
C PRO A 54 -0.87 -1.24 -8.50
N GLU A 55 -0.13 -2.33 -8.36
CA GLU A 55 0.65 -2.92 -9.45
C GLU A 55 -0.26 -3.50 -10.54
N PHE A 56 0.21 -3.48 -11.80
CA PHE A 56 -0.54 -4.04 -12.91
C PHE A 56 -0.82 -5.53 -12.72
N LYS A 57 -2.02 -5.99 -13.11
CA LYS A 57 -2.50 -7.36 -12.88
C LYS A 57 -2.35 -8.27 -14.08
N ALA A 58 -2.49 -7.75 -15.30
CA ALA A 58 -2.33 -8.55 -16.51
C ALA A 58 -1.85 -7.71 -17.71
N ALA A 59 -1.29 -8.38 -18.71
CA ALA A 59 -0.98 -7.78 -20.00
C ALA A 59 -2.23 -7.64 -20.88
N GLY A 60 -2.23 -6.64 -21.75
CA GLY A 60 -3.33 -6.35 -22.68
C GLY A 60 -4.48 -5.54 -22.08
N HIS A 61 -4.41 -5.18 -20.79
CA HIS A 61 -5.38 -4.31 -20.16
C HIS A 61 -5.16 -2.86 -20.58
N LYS A 62 -6.25 -2.14 -20.82
CA LYS A 62 -6.19 -0.69 -21.05
C LYS A 62 -5.96 0.01 -19.73
N VAL A 63 -5.06 0.98 -19.72
CA VAL A 63 -4.89 1.86 -18.57
C VAL A 63 -5.45 3.22 -18.92
N CYS A 64 -6.24 3.78 -18.01
CA CYS A 64 -6.94 5.04 -18.23
C CYS A 64 -6.63 6.04 -17.12
N LEU A 65 -6.75 7.33 -17.43
CA LEU A 65 -6.74 8.43 -16.49
C LEU A 65 -8.17 8.95 -16.32
N LEU A 66 -8.68 8.88 -15.09
CA LEU A 66 -9.89 9.59 -14.69
C LEU A 66 -9.49 10.83 -13.90
N THR A 67 -9.94 11.99 -14.38
CA THR A 67 -9.52 13.30 -13.89
C THR A 67 -10.73 14.13 -13.49
N PRO A 68 -10.75 14.72 -12.28
CA PRO A 68 -11.80 15.67 -11.90
C PRO A 68 -11.66 16.98 -12.69
N ALA A 69 -12.72 17.78 -12.72
CA ALA A 69 -12.62 19.17 -13.16
C ALA A 69 -11.68 19.96 -12.23
N TYR A 70 -10.97 20.94 -12.79
CA TYR A 70 -10.10 21.85 -12.05
C TYR A 70 -10.61 23.28 -12.15
N ASP A 71 -10.47 24.03 -11.06
CA ASP A 71 -10.76 25.46 -11.02
C ASP A 71 -9.63 26.30 -11.66
N GLU A 72 -9.84 27.61 -11.70
CA GLU A 72 -8.87 28.58 -12.23
C GLU A 72 -7.52 28.61 -11.52
N ASN A 73 -7.44 28.04 -10.31
CA ASN A 73 -6.21 27.93 -9.51
C ASN A 73 -5.50 26.58 -9.72
N GLY A 74 -6.04 25.70 -10.59
CA GLY A 74 -5.52 24.36 -10.81
C GLY A 74 -5.80 23.41 -9.65
N LEU A 75 -6.83 23.68 -8.84
CA LEU A 75 -7.29 22.79 -7.77
C LEU A 75 -8.52 22.00 -8.21
N PRO A 76 -8.68 20.73 -7.81
CA PRO A 76 -9.88 19.97 -8.14
C PRO A 76 -11.16 20.63 -7.62
N GLU A 77 -12.16 20.75 -8.46
CA GLU A 77 -13.50 21.17 -8.05
C GLU A 77 -14.12 20.09 -7.16
N THR A 78 -14.57 20.48 -5.96
CA THR A 78 -15.01 19.54 -4.91
C THR A 78 -16.06 18.53 -5.40
N ALA A 79 -17.09 19.00 -6.10
CA ALA A 79 -18.17 18.15 -6.57
C ALA A 79 -17.68 17.10 -7.58
N SER A 80 -16.84 17.52 -8.53
CA SER A 80 -16.26 16.62 -9.54
C SER A 80 -15.26 15.63 -8.92
N LEU A 81 -14.51 16.07 -7.90
CA LEU A 81 -13.61 15.20 -7.15
C LEU A 81 -14.36 14.08 -6.40
N LEU A 82 -15.46 14.42 -5.73
CA LEU A 82 -16.30 13.42 -5.03
C LEU A 82 -16.92 12.42 -6.03
N GLU A 83 -17.42 12.89 -7.18
CA GLU A 83 -17.92 12.01 -8.24
C GLU A 83 -16.83 11.09 -8.80
N THR A 84 -15.59 11.61 -8.90
CA THR A 84 -14.42 10.82 -9.31
C THR A 84 -14.13 9.71 -8.30
N PHE A 85 -14.11 10.02 -7.00
CA PHE A 85 -13.92 9.02 -5.94
C PHE A 85 -15.02 7.94 -5.96
N ASP A 86 -16.27 8.34 -6.14
CA ASP A 86 -17.40 7.40 -6.24
C ASP A 86 -17.27 6.49 -7.46
N THR A 87 -16.84 7.05 -8.60
CA THR A 87 -16.63 6.30 -9.83
C THR A 87 -15.49 5.29 -9.69
N VAL A 88 -14.33 5.71 -9.16
CA VAL A 88 -13.19 4.81 -8.88
C VAL A 88 -13.63 3.69 -7.94
N THR A 89 -14.29 4.03 -6.83
CA THR A 89 -14.76 3.04 -5.84
C THR A 89 -15.69 2.02 -6.46
N ARG A 90 -16.64 2.45 -7.29
CA ARG A 90 -17.58 1.57 -8.00
C ARG A 90 -16.87 0.66 -9.00
N LEU A 91 -15.92 1.19 -9.77
CA LEU A 91 -15.17 0.43 -10.76
C LEU A 91 -14.34 -0.69 -10.10
N LEU A 92 -13.61 -0.36 -9.04
CA LEU A 92 -12.81 -1.33 -8.27
C LEU A 92 -13.69 -2.40 -7.63
N ARG A 93 -14.79 -2.01 -6.97
CA ARG A 93 -15.73 -2.97 -6.35
C ARG A 93 -16.43 -3.88 -7.36
N SER A 94 -16.64 -3.40 -8.59
CA SER A 94 -17.23 -4.20 -9.66
C SER A 94 -16.23 -5.14 -10.36
N GLY A 95 -14.93 -4.98 -10.10
CA GLY A 95 -13.86 -5.72 -10.78
C GLY A 95 -13.56 -5.25 -12.21
N LYS A 96 -14.21 -4.17 -12.68
CA LYS A 96 -13.93 -3.58 -14.01
C LYS A 96 -12.57 -2.87 -14.05
N ALA A 97 -12.22 -2.21 -12.94
CA ALA A 97 -10.85 -1.78 -12.68
C ALA A 97 -10.21 -2.74 -11.68
N VAL A 98 -8.93 -3.07 -11.86
CA VAL A 98 -8.23 -4.09 -11.07
C VAL A 98 -6.96 -3.58 -10.39
N ALA A 99 -6.51 -2.37 -10.75
CA ALA A 99 -5.46 -1.64 -10.07
C ALA A 99 -5.74 -0.14 -10.17
N ALA A 100 -5.26 0.64 -9.19
CA ALA A 100 -5.41 2.09 -9.16
C ALA A 100 -4.19 2.76 -8.53
N TYR A 101 -3.79 3.91 -9.06
CA TYR A 101 -2.73 4.76 -8.51
C TYR A 101 -3.07 6.25 -8.74
N THR A 102 -2.69 7.12 -7.80
CA THR A 102 -2.84 8.58 -7.97
C THR A 102 -1.53 9.19 -8.46
N PRO A 103 -1.50 9.99 -9.54
CA PRO A 103 -0.30 10.71 -9.96
C PRO A 103 0.29 11.57 -8.84
N GLY A 104 1.63 11.50 -8.71
CA GLY A 104 2.41 12.28 -7.76
C GLY A 104 3.19 13.41 -8.45
N MET A 105 4.35 13.76 -7.90
CA MET A 105 5.20 14.83 -8.42
C MET A 105 5.78 14.53 -9.81
N GLY A 106 5.99 13.26 -10.16
CA GLY A 106 6.43 12.83 -11.48
C GLY A 106 5.28 12.53 -12.46
N GLY A 107 4.04 12.90 -12.11
CA GLY A 107 2.89 12.81 -13.00
C GLY A 107 2.43 11.39 -13.32
N ILE A 108 1.85 11.22 -14.49
CA ILE A 108 1.30 9.96 -15.00
C ILE A 108 2.42 8.95 -15.27
N ALA A 109 3.55 9.42 -15.81
CA ALA A 109 4.69 8.57 -16.12
C ALA A 109 5.24 7.88 -14.85
N GLU A 110 5.40 8.62 -13.75
CA GLU A 110 5.81 8.05 -12.47
C GLU A 110 4.79 7.02 -11.94
N ALA A 111 3.49 7.32 -12.05
CA ALA A 111 2.44 6.41 -11.63
C ALA A 111 2.50 5.09 -12.41
N VAL A 112 2.52 5.15 -13.74
CA VAL A 112 2.61 3.98 -14.62
C VAL A 112 3.89 3.18 -14.35
N MET A 113 5.02 3.86 -14.20
CA MET A 113 6.30 3.23 -13.85
C MET A 113 6.17 2.40 -12.56
N LYS A 114 5.65 2.99 -11.49
CA LYS A 114 5.47 2.31 -10.20
C LYS A 114 4.46 1.18 -10.26
N MET A 115 3.38 1.34 -11.02
CA MET A 115 2.40 0.28 -11.25
C MET A 115 3.01 -0.90 -12.02
N GLY A 116 3.94 -0.65 -12.95
CA GLY A 116 4.63 -1.72 -13.68
C GLY A 116 5.58 -2.56 -12.83
N PHE A 117 6.31 -1.92 -11.89
CA PHE A 117 7.34 -2.58 -11.10
C PHE A 117 6.86 -3.79 -10.30
N GLY A 118 5.69 -3.71 -9.66
CA GLY A 118 5.28 -4.72 -8.66
C GLY A 118 5.15 -6.15 -9.20
N ASN A 119 4.65 -6.31 -10.43
CA ASN A 119 4.41 -7.61 -11.07
C ASN A 119 5.22 -7.83 -12.35
N GLY A 120 6.17 -6.95 -12.66
CA GLY A 120 7.03 -7.13 -13.84
C GLY A 120 6.39 -6.79 -15.18
N PHE A 121 5.25 -6.08 -15.18
CA PHE A 121 4.58 -5.68 -16.43
C PHE A 121 5.18 -4.41 -17.01
N GLY A 122 5.21 -4.36 -18.34
CA GLY A 122 5.53 -3.17 -19.10
C GLY A 122 4.28 -2.35 -19.43
N PHE A 123 4.48 -1.25 -20.14
CA PHE A 123 3.42 -0.38 -20.59
C PHE A 123 3.76 0.32 -21.91
N ALA A 124 2.86 0.19 -22.88
CA ALA A 124 2.91 0.93 -24.13
C ALA A 124 1.99 2.15 -24.04
N PHE A 125 2.57 3.34 -23.99
CA PHE A 125 1.85 4.61 -23.99
C PHE A 125 1.18 4.87 -25.34
N ASP A 126 0.02 5.53 -25.31
CA ASP A 126 -0.65 6.00 -26.52
C ASP A 126 0.13 7.17 -27.15
N ASP A 127 0.39 7.08 -28.46
CA ASP A 127 1.16 8.08 -29.22
C ASP A 127 0.48 9.47 -29.25
N ALA A 128 -0.81 9.57 -28.92
CA ALA A 128 -1.50 10.86 -28.83
C ALA A 128 -1.18 11.65 -27.54
N LEU A 129 -0.56 11.02 -26.55
CA LEU A 129 -0.13 11.70 -25.32
C LEU A 129 1.08 12.59 -25.59
N THR A 130 1.19 13.71 -24.86
CA THR A 130 2.40 14.55 -24.89
C THR A 130 3.24 14.35 -23.64
N LEU A 131 4.54 14.70 -23.72
CA LEU A 131 5.42 14.68 -22.55
C LEU A 131 4.94 15.64 -21.44
N ASP A 132 4.38 16.79 -21.81
CA ASP A 132 3.80 17.73 -20.84
C ASP A 132 2.61 17.12 -20.08
N GLU A 133 1.80 16.29 -20.75
CA GLU A 133 0.73 15.55 -20.08
C GLU A 133 1.28 14.42 -19.20
N LEU A 134 2.28 13.69 -19.68
CA LEU A 134 2.86 12.53 -18.98
C LEU A 134 3.56 12.93 -17.69
N PHE A 135 4.28 14.05 -17.70
CA PHE A 135 5.05 14.55 -16.56
C PHE A 135 4.39 15.75 -15.84
N GLY A 136 3.20 16.15 -16.29
CA GLY A 136 2.40 17.20 -15.66
C GLY A 136 1.73 16.75 -14.36
N TYR A 137 1.33 17.73 -13.53
CA TYR A 137 0.58 17.46 -12.31
C TYR A 137 -0.89 17.15 -12.61
N ALA A 138 -1.41 16.13 -11.92
CA ALA A 138 -2.80 15.69 -12.07
C ALA A 138 -3.40 15.30 -10.69
N TYR A 139 -3.21 16.15 -9.67
CA TYR A 139 -3.66 15.86 -8.30
C TYR A 139 -5.18 15.63 -8.23
N GLY A 140 -5.60 14.56 -7.57
CA GLY A 140 -7.00 14.14 -7.51
C GLY A 140 -7.44 13.22 -8.67
N SER A 141 -6.57 13.00 -9.67
CA SER A 141 -6.81 12.03 -10.74
C SER A 141 -6.39 10.61 -10.34
N PHE A 142 -6.90 9.62 -11.07
CA PHE A 142 -6.58 8.21 -10.87
C PHE A 142 -6.16 7.55 -12.18
N VAL A 143 -5.00 6.90 -12.17
CA VAL A 143 -4.57 5.95 -13.18
C VAL A 143 -5.18 4.60 -12.82
N LEU A 144 -5.99 4.04 -13.72
CA LEU A 144 -6.78 2.84 -13.51
C LEU A 144 -6.45 1.79 -14.57
N GLU A 145 -6.06 0.59 -14.13
CA GLU A 145 -5.98 -0.57 -15.01
C GLU A 145 -7.36 -1.19 -15.17
N MET A 146 -7.86 -1.25 -16.40
CA MET A 146 -9.20 -1.71 -16.74
C MET A 146 -9.14 -3.15 -17.28
N ALA A 147 -9.73 -4.07 -16.53
CA ALA A 147 -9.99 -5.44 -17.00
C ALA A 147 -11.18 -5.51 -17.97
N ASP A 148 -12.13 -4.57 -17.85
CA ASP A 148 -13.26 -4.43 -18.77
C ASP A 148 -13.65 -2.96 -18.98
N GLY A 149 -13.84 -2.58 -20.25
CA GLY A 149 -14.22 -1.24 -20.67
C GLY A 149 -13.10 -0.19 -20.58
N THR A 150 -13.49 1.08 -20.58
CA THR A 150 -12.62 2.25 -20.44
C THR A 150 -13.35 3.35 -19.67
N VAL A 151 -12.61 4.25 -19.05
CA VAL A 151 -13.15 5.42 -18.35
C VAL A 151 -12.21 6.61 -18.55
N GLY A 152 -12.72 7.83 -18.73
CA GLY A 152 -11.86 8.99 -18.93
C GLY A 152 -10.96 8.86 -20.17
N LYS A 153 -9.71 9.32 -20.05
CA LYS A 153 -8.72 9.31 -21.14
C LYS A 153 -7.95 7.99 -21.14
N VAL A 154 -7.85 7.31 -22.27
CA VAL A 154 -6.98 6.12 -22.39
C VAL A 154 -5.52 6.58 -22.45
N LEU A 155 -4.67 5.96 -21.63
CA LEU A 155 -3.23 6.26 -21.56
C LEU A 155 -2.39 5.30 -22.39
N GLY A 156 -2.90 4.09 -22.64
CA GLY A 156 -2.14 3.02 -23.28
C GLY A 156 -2.57 1.63 -22.79
N VAL A 157 -1.68 0.66 -22.95
CA VAL A 157 -1.94 -0.76 -22.70
C VAL A 157 -0.78 -1.42 -21.97
N THR A 158 -1.07 -2.27 -20.99
CA THR A 158 -0.07 -3.07 -20.27
C THR A 158 0.55 -4.15 -21.18
N THR A 159 1.83 -4.44 -21.01
CA THR A 159 2.56 -5.42 -21.82
C THR A 159 3.26 -6.46 -20.95
N ALA A 160 3.48 -7.67 -21.49
CA ALA A 160 4.08 -8.78 -20.75
C ALA A 160 5.62 -8.81 -20.80
N ASP A 161 6.24 -7.96 -21.61
CA ASP A 161 7.67 -7.94 -21.87
C ASP A 161 8.47 -7.07 -20.89
N GLY A 162 7.78 -6.40 -19.96
CA GLY A 162 8.42 -5.53 -18.98
C GLY A 162 9.07 -4.29 -19.57
N SER A 163 8.66 -3.83 -20.77
CA SER A 163 9.20 -2.61 -21.37
C SER A 163 8.23 -1.43 -21.23
N PHE A 164 8.76 -0.22 -21.04
CA PHE A 164 7.99 1.02 -21.12
C PHE A 164 8.27 1.68 -22.47
N SER A 165 7.27 1.79 -23.34
CA SER A 165 7.45 2.26 -24.71
C SER A 165 6.59 3.46 -25.06
N TYR A 166 7.15 4.41 -25.82
CA TYR A 166 6.50 5.61 -26.31
C TYR A 166 7.17 6.07 -27.62
N HIS A 167 6.39 6.36 -28.68
CA HIS A 167 6.91 6.81 -29.97
C HIS A 167 8.04 5.95 -30.58
N GLY A 168 7.96 4.63 -30.40
CA GLY A 168 8.93 3.67 -30.93
C GLY A 168 10.24 3.56 -30.14
N GLU A 169 10.42 4.37 -29.09
CA GLU A 169 11.46 4.17 -28.09
C GLU A 169 10.95 3.25 -26.98
N ALA A 170 11.84 2.43 -26.41
CA ALA A 170 11.51 1.50 -25.33
C ALA A 170 12.65 1.45 -24.32
N LEU A 171 12.28 1.51 -23.04
CA LEU A 171 13.19 1.28 -21.91
C LEU A 171 12.79 -0.01 -21.21
N SER A 172 13.75 -0.86 -20.87
CA SER A 172 13.44 -2.03 -20.07
C SER A 172 13.12 -1.64 -18.64
N GLN A 173 12.24 -2.39 -17.98
CA GLN A 173 11.91 -2.16 -16.58
C GLN A 173 13.14 -2.27 -15.68
N ALA A 174 14.11 -3.13 -16.02
CA ALA A 174 15.35 -3.28 -15.24
C ALA A 174 16.18 -1.98 -15.23
N GLU A 175 16.29 -1.30 -16.37
CA GLU A 175 17.00 -0.02 -16.47
C GLU A 175 16.30 1.06 -15.63
N VAL A 176 14.97 1.15 -15.73
CA VAL A 176 14.18 2.16 -15.02
C VAL A 176 14.18 1.89 -13.50
N LEU A 177 14.08 0.63 -13.10
CA LEU A 177 14.09 0.23 -11.69
C LEU A 177 15.45 0.51 -11.03
N SER A 178 16.55 0.17 -11.70
CA SER A 178 17.90 0.49 -11.21
C SER A 178 18.06 1.99 -10.98
N ALA A 179 17.68 2.82 -11.96
CA ALA A 179 17.76 4.27 -11.83
C ALA A 179 16.93 4.82 -10.66
N TYR A 180 15.79 4.20 -10.34
CA TYR A 180 14.94 4.57 -9.21
C TYR A 180 15.57 4.16 -7.86
N GLU A 181 16.02 2.92 -7.72
CA GLU A 181 16.55 2.38 -6.46
C GLU A 181 17.93 2.96 -6.11
N ASP A 182 18.78 3.19 -7.11
CA ASP A 182 20.15 3.69 -6.93
C ASP A 182 20.20 5.07 -6.25
N LYS A 183 19.11 5.84 -6.30
CA LYS A 183 19.08 7.22 -5.80
C LYS A 183 19.37 7.32 -4.30
N LEU A 184 18.87 6.36 -3.52
CA LEU A 184 19.04 6.34 -2.05
C LEU A 184 19.99 5.24 -1.58
N GLU A 185 20.47 4.35 -2.46
CA GLU A 185 21.29 3.20 -2.10
C GLU A 185 22.56 3.57 -1.30
N SER A 186 23.17 4.73 -1.59
CA SER A 186 24.36 5.20 -0.86
C SER A 186 24.11 5.62 0.60
N VAL A 187 22.86 5.87 0.98
CA VAL A 187 22.47 6.32 2.33
C VAL A 187 21.61 5.27 3.04
N TYR A 188 20.73 4.60 2.29
CA TYR A 188 19.82 3.55 2.75
C TYR A 188 19.98 2.32 1.83
N PRO A 189 21.01 1.47 2.05
CA PRO A 189 21.28 0.35 1.17
C PRO A 189 20.17 -0.70 1.26
N CYS A 190 19.50 -0.95 0.15
CA CYS A 190 18.46 -1.96 -0.01
C CYS A 190 18.96 -3.17 -0.80
N ASN A 191 19.93 -2.98 -1.69
CA ASN A 191 20.48 -4.01 -2.58
C ASN A 191 21.67 -4.74 -1.94
N ILE A 192 21.47 -5.20 -0.70
CA ILE A 192 22.48 -5.91 0.07
C ILE A 192 22.79 -7.24 -0.63
N PRO A 193 24.06 -7.51 -1.02
CA PRO A 193 24.44 -8.75 -1.65
C PRO A 193 24.09 -9.94 -0.76
N THR A 194 23.01 -10.62 -1.11
CA THR A 194 22.57 -11.82 -0.41
C THR A 194 23.20 -13.00 -1.13
N PRO A 195 23.81 -13.97 -0.43
CA PRO A 195 24.30 -15.19 -1.07
C PRO A 195 23.19 -15.81 -1.92
N ALA A 196 23.50 -16.20 -3.15
CA ALA A 196 22.56 -16.89 -4.02
C ALA A 196 22.23 -18.26 -3.39
N GLN A 197 21.25 -18.27 -2.50
CA GLN A 197 20.70 -19.44 -1.86
C GLN A 197 19.33 -19.67 -2.49
N SER A 198 19.10 -20.88 -3.00
CA SER A 198 17.76 -21.24 -3.46
C SER A 198 16.80 -21.14 -2.28
N MET A 199 15.95 -20.11 -2.26
CA MET A 199 14.84 -20.05 -1.32
C MET A 199 13.81 -21.08 -1.76
N GLU A 200 13.74 -22.20 -1.06
CA GLU A 200 12.69 -23.18 -1.29
C GLU A 200 11.35 -22.56 -0.91
N THR A 201 10.46 -22.39 -1.88
CA THR A 201 9.08 -22.02 -1.60
C THR A 201 8.37 -23.27 -1.08
N PHE A 202 8.26 -23.38 0.24
CA PHE A 202 7.47 -24.43 0.87
C PHE A 202 5.98 -24.17 0.61
N SER A 203 5.42 -24.88 -0.36
CA SER A 203 3.99 -24.88 -0.61
C SER A 203 3.41 -26.26 -0.31
N TYR A 204 2.29 -26.28 0.40
CA TYR A 204 1.53 -27.49 0.65
C TYR A 204 0.07 -27.23 0.35
N THR A 205 -0.44 -27.89 -0.69
CA THR A 205 -1.88 -27.97 -0.94
C THR A 205 -2.40 -29.19 -0.22
N ALA A 206 -3.14 -28.99 0.86
CA ALA A 206 -3.77 -30.09 1.59
C ALA A 206 -4.75 -30.84 0.68
N SER A 207 -4.41 -32.07 0.27
CA SER A 207 -5.27 -32.93 -0.54
C SER A 207 -6.42 -33.54 0.26
N GLN A 208 -6.24 -33.67 1.57
CA GLN A 208 -7.25 -34.13 2.51
C GLN A 208 -7.13 -33.34 3.82
N ARG A 209 -8.24 -32.80 4.31
CA ARG A 209 -8.35 -32.24 5.66
C ARG A 209 -9.03 -33.26 6.55
N LYS A 210 -8.24 -34.00 7.34
CA LYS A 210 -8.80 -34.94 8.32
C LYS A 210 -9.30 -34.16 9.52
N ALA A 211 -10.61 -34.17 9.75
CA ALA A 211 -11.16 -33.73 11.02
C ALA A 211 -10.93 -34.82 12.08
N PRO A 212 -10.66 -34.45 13.35
CA PRO A 212 -10.52 -35.44 14.41
C PRO A 212 -11.81 -36.27 14.55
N ALA A 213 -11.66 -37.59 14.67
CA ALA A 213 -12.77 -38.51 14.93
C ALA A 213 -13.46 -38.23 16.28
N VAL A 214 -12.72 -37.63 17.22
CA VAL A 214 -13.20 -37.18 18.53
C VAL A 214 -13.09 -35.66 18.60
N LYS A 215 -14.22 -34.95 18.57
CA LYS A 215 -14.28 -33.47 18.55
C LYS A 215 -14.18 -32.80 19.93
N VAL A 216 -13.90 -33.58 20.98
CA VAL A 216 -14.07 -33.15 22.38
C VAL A 216 -12.75 -32.73 23.03
N ALA A 217 -11.61 -33.33 22.64
CA ALA A 217 -10.32 -32.98 23.21
C ALA A 217 -9.82 -31.66 22.63
N ARG A 218 -9.70 -30.63 23.48
CA ARG A 218 -9.04 -29.35 23.17
C ARG A 218 -7.69 -29.36 23.89
N PRO A 219 -6.59 -29.76 23.22
CA PRO A 219 -5.29 -29.76 23.87
C PRO A 219 -4.93 -28.33 24.27
N LYS A 220 -4.44 -28.18 25.49
CA LYS A 220 -3.95 -26.88 25.97
C LYS A 220 -2.57 -26.61 25.40
N VAL A 221 -2.31 -25.37 25.01
CA VAL A 221 -1.01 -24.94 24.47
C VAL A 221 -0.55 -23.71 25.23
N LEU A 222 0.56 -23.85 25.95
CA LEU A 222 1.15 -22.77 26.72
C LEU A 222 2.02 -21.89 25.82
N ILE A 223 1.78 -20.59 25.86
CA ILE A 223 2.49 -19.57 25.07
C ILE A 223 3.21 -18.64 26.07
N PRO A 224 4.53 -18.80 26.26
CA PRO A 224 5.28 -17.92 27.15
C PRO A 224 5.48 -16.54 26.50
N ALA A 225 5.01 -15.51 27.18
CA ALA A 225 5.18 -14.10 26.80
C ALA A 225 6.23 -13.45 27.72
N PHE A 226 7.32 -12.95 27.16
CA PHE A 226 8.36 -12.24 27.91
C PHE A 226 8.19 -10.73 27.75
N PRO A 227 8.68 -9.90 28.68
CA PRO A 227 8.71 -8.46 28.48
C PRO A 227 9.46 -8.09 27.19
N GLY A 228 8.74 -7.47 26.25
CA GLY A 228 9.26 -7.10 24.93
C GLY A 228 8.94 -8.08 23.81
N THR A 229 8.40 -9.28 24.10
CA THR A 229 7.83 -10.12 23.04
C THR A 229 6.54 -9.51 22.49
N ASN A 230 6.21 -9.88 21.26
CA ASN A 230 5.02 -9.47 20.53
C ASN A 230 4.45 -10.66 19.75
N CYS A 231 3.22 -10.54 19.25
CA CYS A 231 2.50 -11.55 18.45
C CYS A 231 1.96 -12.77 19.21
N GLU A 232 1.85 -12.72 20.54
CA GLU A 232 1.30 -13.80 21.36
C GLU A 232 -0.20 -13.97 21.14
N TYR A 233 -0.91 -12.87 20.89
CA TYR A 233 -2.33 -12.90 20.52
C TYR A 233 -2.54 -13.59 19.15
N ASP A 234 -1.68 -13.32 18.17
CA ASP A 234 -1.69 -13.98 16.86
C ASP A 234 -1.40 -15.47 16.98
N SER A 235 -0.39 -15.82 17.79
CA SER A 235 -0.04 -17.22 18.10
C SER A 235 -1.20 -17.94 18.77
N ALA A 236 -1.81 -17.33 19.79
CA ALA A 236 -2.98 -17.87 20.47
C ALA A 236 -4.17 -18.03 19.52
N LYS A 237 -4.40 -17.07 18.62
CA LYS A 237 -5.44 -17.18 17.60
C LYS A 237 -5.18 -18.37 16.67
N ALA A 238 -3.97 -18.53 16.13
CA ALA A 238 -3.62 -19.63 15.24
C ALA A 238 -3.82 -21.00 15.90
N VAL A 239 -3.39 -21.13 17.16
CA VAL A 239 -3.60 -22.33 18.00
C VAL A 239 -5.10 -22.60 18.18
N ARG A 240 -5.89 -21.58 18.49
CA ARG A 240 -7.34 -21.69 18.68
C ARG A 240 -8.07 -22.08 17.40
N ASP A 241 -7.70 -21.50 16.26
CA ASP A 241 -8.26 -21.82 14.94
C ASP A 241 -7.96 -23.28 14.55
N ALA A 242 -6.83 -23.83 15.03
CA ALA A 242 -6.48 -25.25 14.89
C ALA A 242 -7.24 -26.18 15.85
N GLY A 243 -8.07 -25.63 16.77
CA GLY A 243 -8.93 -26.37 17.70
C GLY A 243 -8.35 -26.62 19.09
N ALA A 244 -7.20 -26.04 19.40
CA ALA A 244 -6.55 -26.12 20.71
C ALA A 244 -6.99 -24.97 21.65
N GLU A 245 -6.66 -25.09 22.93
CA GLU A 245 -6.91 -24.07 23.95
C GLU A 245 -5.60 -23.32 24.28
N PRO A 246 -5.38 -22.12 23.74
CA PRO A 246 -4.17 -21.36 24.04
C PRO A 246 -4.24 -20.73 25.44
N GLU A 247 -3.14 -20.80 26.18
CA GLU A 247 -2.95 -20.08 27.44
C GLU A 247 -1.68 -19.24 27.33
N ILE A 248 -1.83 -17.91 27.42
CA ILE A 248 -0.71 -16.98 27.39
C ILE A 248 -0.20 -16.79 28.82
N ILE A 249 1.04 -17.19 29.08
CA ILE A 249 1.67 -17.06 30.39
C ILE A 249 2.75 -15.99 30.32
N VAL A 250 2.53 -14.89 31.04
CA VAL A 250 3.53 -13.82 31.16
C VAL A 250 4.66 -14.26 32.09
N ILE A 251 5.89 -14.30 31.56
CA ILE A 251 7.11 -14.58 32.31
C ILE A 251 7.61 -13.29 32.95
N ASN A 252 7.38 -13.14 34.26
CA ASN A 252 7.84 -11.98 35.00
C ASN A 252 9.36 -12.05 35.24
N ASN A 253 10.13 -11.41 34.36
CA ASN A 253 11.59 -11.45 34.41
C ASN A 253 12.24 -10.26 35.15
N LEU A 254 11.47 -9.45 35.90
CA LEU A 254 12.00 -8.30 36.63
C LEU A 254 12.85 -8.69 37.86
N SER A 255 12.66 -9.89 38.40
CA SER A 255 13.45 -10.43 39.51
C SER A 255 13.59 -11.94 39.40
N ALA A 256 14.61 -12.51 40.05
CA ALA A 256 14.82 -13.97 40.09
C ALA A 256 13.61 -14.72 40.69
N ASP A 257 13.00 -14.14 41.72
CA ASP A 257 11.79 -14.65 42.35
C ASP A 257 10.55 -14.54 41.44
N GLY A 258 10.46 -13.49 40.62
CA GLY A 258 9.45 -13.39 39.55
C GLY A 258 9.59 -14.48 38.50
N ILE A 259 10.82 -14.80 38.11
CA ILE A 259 11.11 -15.89 37.15
C ILE A 259 10.72 -17.23 37.76
N ALA A 260 11.15 -17.51 38.99
CA ALA A 260 10.84 -18.76 39.69
C ALA A 260 9.33 -19.00 39.76
N ARG A 261 8.54 -18.02 40.21
CA ARG A 261 7.07 -18.11 40.24
C ARG A 261 6.44 -18.29 38.86
N SER A 262 6.99 -17.66 37.83
CA SER A 262 6.47 -17.79 36.47
C SER A 262 6.73 -19.18 35.90
N VAL A 263 7.89 -19.77 36.20
CA VAL A 263 8.25 -21.14 35.81
C VAL A 263 7.40 -22.16 36.58
N GLU A 264 7.19 -21.95 37.87
CA GLU A 264 6.27 -22.78 38.69
C GLU A 264 4.86 -22.78 38.09
N ARG A 265 4.29 -21.60 37.84
CA ARG A 265 2.99 -21.49 37.15
C ARG A 265 3.00 -22.19 35.79
N PHE A 266 4.04 -22.01 34.99
CA PHE A 266 4.12 -22.63 33.67
C PHE A 266 4.15 -24.16 33.75
N ALA A 267 4.76 -24.73 34.79
CA ALA A 267 4.82 -26.17 35.00
C ALA A 267 3.51 -26.76 35.54
N ASP A 268 2.68 -25.97 36.24
CA ASP A 268 1.40 -26.40 36.83
C ASP A 268 0.22 -26.43 35.83
N GLU A 269 0.36 -25.77 34.68
CA GLU A 269 -0.70 -25.55 33.68
C GLU A 269 -0.81 -26.66 32.61
#